data_AF-A0A261S4P8-F1
#
_entry.id   AF-A0A261S4P8-F1
#
_cell.length_a   1.000
_cell.length_b   1.000
_cell.length_c   1.000
_cell.angle_alpha   90.00
_cell.angle_beta   90.00
_cell.angle_gamma   90.00
#
_symmetry.space_group_name_H-M   'P 1'
#
loop_
_entity.id
_entity.type
_entity.pdbx_description
1 polymer ?
#
loop_
_entity_poly.entity_id
_entity_poly.type
_entity_poly.pdbx_seq_one_letter_code
_entity_poly.pdbx_strand_id
1 'polypeptide(L)' 'MVIDHNMRFISGLCDRLYICAQGARIADGKPAEVLADPNVVEAYLGKAYAAADHR' A
#
# COMPACT_ATOMS: atom_id res chain seq x y z
N MET A 1 -16.12 3.36 2.27
CA MET A 1 -14.77 3.64 2.79
C MET A 1 -14.42 2.50 3.74
N VAL A 2 -13.35 1.75 3.45
CA VAL A 2 -12.89 0.60 4.24
C VAL A 2 -11.48 0.90 4.74
N ILE A 3 -11.17 0.52 5.98
CA ILE A 3 -9.86 0.69 6.59
C ILE A 3 -9.40 -0.68 7.07
N ASP A 4 -8.28 -1.15 6.54
CA ASP A 4 -7.66 -2.43 6.93
C ASP A 4 -6.13 -2.35 6.72
N HIS A 5 -5.39 -3.30 7.28
CA HIS A 5 -3.93 -3.39 7.19
C HIS A 5 -3.46 -4.42 6.15
N ASN A 6 -4.36 -5.29 5.67
CA ASN A 6 -4.09 -6.30 4.67
C ASN A 6 -4.13 -5.69 3.26
N MET A 7 -2.98 -5.20 2.80
CA MET A 7 -2.83 -4.54 1.50
C MET A 7 -3.15 -5.45 0.30
N ARG A 8 -2.95 -6.77 0.41
CA ARG A 8 -3.33 -7.73 -0.66
C ARG A 8 -4.84 -7.83 -0.83
N PHE A 9 -5.58 -7.79 0.27
CA PHE A 9 -7.04 -7.84 0.20
C PHE A 9 -7.63 -6.53 -0.34
N ILE A 10 -7.17 -5.39 0.17
CA ILE A 10 -7.73 -4.08 -0.20
C ILE A 10 -7.39 -3.71 -1.66
N SER A 11 -6.21 -4.08 -2.16
CA SER A 11 -5.81 -3.79 -3.55
C SER A 11 -6.68 -4.46 -4.61
N GLY A 12 -7.28 -5.61 -4.31
CA GLY A 12 -8.26 -6.26 -5.20
C GLY A 12 -9.70 -5.77 -5.04
N LEU A 13 -9.99 -5.00 -3.99
CA LEU A 13 -11.35 -4.57 -3.63
C LEU A 13 -11.60 -3.08 -3.91
N CYS A 14 -10.56 -2.24 -3.91
CA CYS A 14 -10.68 -0.79 -3.97
C CYS A 14 -10.01 -0.21 -5.21
N ASP A 15 -10.69 0.72 -5.89
CA ASP A 15 -10.13 1.43 -7.05
C ASP A 15 -9.05 2.47 -6.69
N ARG A 16 -9.03 2.91 -5.41
CA ARG A 16 -8.13 3.94 -4.90
C ARG A 16 -7.75 3.66 -3.45
N LEU A 17 -6.50 3.89 -3.10
CA LEU A 17 -5.95 3.75 -1.75
C LEU A 17 -5.55 5.12 -1.18
N TYR A 18 -5.67 5.25 0.13
CA TYR A 18 -5.24 6.41 0.91
C TYR A 18 -4.40 5.91 2.10
N ILE A 19 -3.11 6.23 2.11
CA ILE A 19 -2.16 5.70 3.09
C ILE A 19 -1.65 6.82 3.99
N CYS A 20 -1.65 6.58 5.30
CA CYS A 20 -1.19 7.53 6.31
C CYS A 20 -0.16 6.91 7.25
N ALA A 21 1.06 7.44 7.30
CA ALA A 21 2.04 7.08 8.32
C ALA A 21 2.29 8.27 9.25
N GLN A 22 2.47 7.99 10.54
CA GLN A 22 2.82 9.01 11.55
C GLN A 22 1.85 10.22 11.59
N GLY A 23 0.56 9.98 11.35
CA GLY A 23 -0.46 11.03 11.34
C GLY A 23 -0.47 11.91 10.09
N ALA A 24 0.38 11.62 9.10
CA ALA A 24 0.43 12.32 7.82
C ALA A 24 0.08 11.37 6.67
N ARG A 25 -0.60 11.90 5.64
CA ARG A 25 -0.80 11.18 4.39
C ARG A 25 0.54 11.02 3.68
N ILE A 26 0.88 9.80 3.30
CA ILE A 26 2.10 9.49 2.57
C ILE A 26 1.84 9.09 1.12
N ALA A 27 0.68 8.52 0.80
CA ALA A 27 0.32 8.17 -0.58
C ALA A 27 -1.20 8.20 -0.81
N ASP A 28 -1.57 8.47 -2.05
CA ASP A 28 -2.96 8.53 -2.53
C ASP A 28 -2.97 8.24 -4.04
N GLY A 29 -3.69 7.21 -4.47
CA GLY A 29 -3.73 6.82 -5.88
C GLY A 29 -4.32 5.45 -6.12
N LYS A 30 -4.12 4.91 -7.32
CA LYS A 30 -4.55 3.54 -7.63
C LYS A 30 -3.72 2.54 -6.82
N PRO A 31 -4.24 1.34 -6.52
CA PRO A 31 -3.51 0.33 -5.76
C PRO A 31 -2.12 0.03 -6.30
N ALA A 32 -1.98 -0.14 -7.62
CA ALA A 32 -0.69 -0.45 -8.25
C ALA A 32 0.34 0.68 -8.07
N GLU A 33 -0.09 1.94 -8.12
CA GLU A 33 0.79 3.11 -7.96
C GLU A 33 1.22 3.26 -6.51
N VAL A 34 0.26 3.11 -5.58
CA VAL A 34 0.49 3.25 -4.13
C VAL A 34 1.35 2.13 -3.57
N LEU A 35 1.16 0.89 -4.04
CA LEU A 35 1.96 -0.25 -3.58
C LEU A 35 3.38 -0.26 -4.15
N ALA A 36 3.61 0.43 -5.27
CA ALA A 36 4.93 0.65 -5.84
C ALA A 36 5.66 1.85 -5.21
N ASP A 37 4.98 2.67 -4.40
CA ASP A 37 5.56 3.84 -3.75
C ASP A 37 6.61 3.40 -2.70
N PRO A 38 7.88 3.79 -2.84
CA PRO A 38 8.94 3.43 -1.89
C PRO A 38 8.61 3.82 -0.45
N ASN A 39 7.94 4.96 -0.23
CA ASN A 39 7.56 5.43 1.10
C ASN A 39 6.51 4.51 1.74
N VAL A 40 5.60 3.96 0.95
CA VAL A 40 4.59 3.00 1.42
C VAL A 40 5.25 1.65 1.70
N VAL A 41 6.14 1.18 0.83
CA VAL A 41 6.87 -0.08 1.02
C VAL A 41 7.70 -0.02 2.29
N GLU A 42 8.45 1.06 2.52
CA GLU A 42 9.26 1.25 3.72
C GLU A 42 8.41 1.38 5.00
N ALA A 43 7.30 2.11 4.96
CA ALA A 43 6.46 2.37 6.13
C ALA A 43 5.54 1.20 6.53
N TYR A 44 5.08 0.38 5.57
CA TYR A 44 4.01 -0.61 5.81
C TYR A 44 4.37 -2.06 5.49
N LEU A 45 5.23 -2.29 4.50
CA LEU A 45 5.39 -3.62 3.92
C LEU A 45 6.76 -4.24 4.22
N GLY A 46 7.77 -3.40 4.45
CA GLY A 46 9.16 -3.81 4.63
C GLY A 46 9.75 -4.45 3.36
N LYS A 47 11.06 -4.75 3.39
CA LYS A 47 11.80 -5.32 2.25
C LYS A 47 11.26 -6.66 1.72
N ALA A 48 10.41 -7.35 2.49
CA ALA A 48 9.84 -8.64 2.13
C ALA A 48 8.77 -8.57 1.02
N TYR A 49 8.07 -7.43 0.88
CA TYR A 49 7.01 -7.30 -0.12
C TYR A 49 7.55 -7.02 -1.53
N ALA A 50 8.68 -6.29 -1.63
CA ALA A 50 9.39 -6.07 -2.89
C ALA A 50 9.91 -7.37 -3.53
N ALA A 51 10.10 -8.43 -2.74
CA ALA A 51 10.60 -9.73 -3.21
C ALA A 51 9.51 -10.75 -3.55
N ALA A 52 8.25 -10.51 -3.17
CA ALA A 52 7.18 -11.51 -3.22
C ALA A 52 6.31 -11.46 -4.49
N ASP A 53 6.54 -10.51 -5.40
CA ASP A 53 5.74 -10.32 -6.63
C ASP A 53 6.42 -10.83 -7.92
N HIS A 54 7.42 -11.72 -7.77
CA HIS A 54 8.14 -12.34 -8.90
C HIS A 54 7.88 -13.85 -9.03
N ARG A 55 6.68 -14.34 -8.67
CA ARG A 55 6.30 -15.75 -8.86
C ARG A 55 4.94 -15.89 -9.52
#